data_AF-A0A3M2VJR4-F1
#
_entry.id   AF-A0A3M2VJR4-F1
#
_cell.length_a   1.000
_cell.length_b   1.000
_cell.length_c   1.000
_cell.angle_alpha   90.00
_cell.angle_beta   90.00
_cell.angle_gamma   90.00
#
_symmetry.space_group_name_H-M   'P 1'
#
loop_
_entity.id
_entity.type
_entity.pdbx_description
1 polymer ?
#
loop_
_entity_poly.entity_id
_entity_poly.type
_entity_poly.pdbx_seq_one_letter_code
_entity_poly.pdbx_strand_id
1 'polypeptide(L)'
;MKAHAMRCSKPVVQIMVSSLILSMLAVSVQAAGRSGDDRINGVDLLSGFDTLWTTGATWDTGTPTALGQSLLRRNLQIVVDRANSRTLAQETAAYFDDRRDQSYSATSGLGSLTAAYRTGAGAFTTITQFDDSNKTVKYDDKGNGAGSSTSALGKVVDLVGAVRNDASTTPAKSHYLYPRPWRQSLDGQSLAFVVA
;
A
#
# COMPACT_ATOMS: atom_id res chain seq x y z
N MET A 1 61.97 37.44 -11.99
CA MET A 1 60.51 37.65 -12.11
C MET A 1 59.91 36.44 -12.82
N LYS A 2 59.29 35.51 -12.07
CA LYS A 2 58.65 34.30 -12.62
C LYS A 2 57.16 34.61 -12.82
N ALA A 3 56.68 34.55 -14.05
CA ALA A 3 55.26 34.73 -14.38
C ALA A 3 54.48 33.45 -14.04
N HIS A 4 53.49 33.57 -13.14
CA HIS A 4 52.53 32.54 -12.81
C HIS A 4 51.51 32.41 -13.96
N ALA A 5 51.48 31.27 -14.64
CA ALA A 5 50.40 30.94 -15.57
C ALA A 5 49.20 30.39 -14.78
N MET A 6 48.12 31.17 -14.70
CA MET A 6 46.81 30.75 -14.20
C MET A 6 46.20 29.73 -15.19
N ARG A 7 45.99 28.49 -14.73
CA ARG A 7 45.17 27.51 -15.46
C ARG A 7 43.69 27.85 -15.26
N CYS A 8 43.04 28.20 -16.36
CA CYS A 8 41.58 28.36 -16.46
C CYS A 8 40.92 26.97 -16.44
N SER A 9 40.20 26.66 -15.36
CA SER A 9 39.38 25.45 -15.24
C SER A 9 38.04 25.68 -15.93
N LYS A 10 37.78 25.01 -17.06
CA LYS A 10 36.45 24.98 -17.69
C LYS A 10 35.54 24.05 -16.88
N PRO A 11 34.28 24.42 -16.59
CA PRO A 11 33.34 23.52 -15.94
C PRO A 11 32.90 22.45 -16.94
N VAL A 12 33.14 21.18 -16.61
CA VAL A 12 32.57 20.05 -17.34
C VAL A 12 31.11 19.94 -16.90
N VAL A 13 30.19 20.30 -17.79
CA VAL A 13 28.76 20.07 -17.62
C VAL A 13 28.53 18.56 -17.65
N GLN A 14 28.32 17.97 -16.48
CA GLN A 14 27.93 16.58 -16.34
C GLN A 14 26.46 16.46 -16.74
N ILE A 15 26.22 16.08 -17.99
CA ILE A 15 24.89 15.74 -18.51
C ILE A 15 24.43 14.50 -17.75
N MET A 16 23.55 14.70 -16.76
CA MET A 16 22.84 13.60 -16.13
C MET A 16 21.87 13.02 -17.15
N VAL A 17 22.27 11.92 -17.78
CA VAL A 17 21.37 11.08 -18.57
C VAL A 17 20.42 10.40 -17.58
N SER A 18 19.26 11.04 -17.37
CA SER A 18 18.16 10.46 -16.62
C SER A 18 17.49 9.41 -17.50
N SER A 19 17.94 8.17 -17.39
CA SER A 19 17.29 7.03 -18.06
C SER A 19 15.98 6.71 -17.36
N LEU A 20 14.89 7.29 -17.85
CA LEU A 20 13.53 6.92 -17.50
C LEU A 20 13.23 5.56 -18.14
N ILE A 21 13.45 4.46 -17.41
CA ILE A 21 12.96 3.14 -17.83
C ILE A 21 11.44 3.13 -17.61
N LEU A 22 10.71 3.45 -18.67
CA LEU A 22 9.25 3.30 -18.73
C LEU A 22 8.94 1.81 -18.89
N SER A 23 8.83 1.08 -17.79
CA SER A 23 8.34 -0.29 -17.81
C SER A 23 6.81 -0.26 -17.97
N MET A 24 6.34 -0.25 -19.22
CA MET A 24 4.93 -0.48 -19.52
C MET A 24 4.63 -1.97 -19.41
N LEU A 25 4.40 -2.45 -18.19
CA LEU A 25 3.53 -3.62 -18.00
C LEU A 25 2.11 -3.13 -18.25
N ALA A 26 1.67 -3.20 -19.51
CA ALA A 26 0.27 -3.12 -19.84
C ALA A 26 -0.42 -4.37 -19.29
N VAL A 27 -0.83 -4.34 -18.03
CA VAL A 27 -1.89 -5.24 -17.56
C VAL A 27 -3.16 -4.71 -18.18
N SER A 28 -3.61 -5.33 -19.27
CA SER A 28 -4.95 -5.11 -19.77
C SER A 28 -5.92 -5.58 -18.68
N VAL A 29 -6.52 -4.64 -17.96
CA VAL A 29 -7.62 -4.93 -17.05
C VAL A 29 -8.85 -5.15 -17.92
N GLN A 30 -9.10 -6.39 -18.32
CA GLN A 30 -10.43 -6.80 -18.74
C GLN A 30 -11.28 -6.98 -17.48
N ALA A 31 -12.30 -6.14 -17.32
CA ALA A 31 -13.38 -6.41 -16.37
C ALA A 31 -14.10 -7.68 -16.84
N ALA A 32 -13.77 -8.83 -16.24
CA ALA A 32 -14.42 -10.10 -16.54
C ALA A 32 -15.86 -10.05 -16.04
N GLY A 33 -16.80 -9.98 -17.00
CA GLY A 33 -18.23 -10.15 -16.77
C GLY A 33 -18.56 -11.60 -16.39
N ARG A 34 -19.60 -11.73 -15.56
CA ARG A 34 -20.13 -13.01 -15.05
C ARG A 34 -20.52 -13.99 -16.17
N SER A 35 -20.08 -15.23 -16.06
CA SER A 35 -20.77 -16.42 -16.60
C SER A 35 -20.38 -17.61 -15.71
N GLY A 36 -21.25 -18.61 -15.59
CA GLY A 36 -21.00 -19.78 -14.75
C GLY A 36 -19.65 -20.43 -15.05
N ASP A 37 -18.86 -20.62 -13.99
CA ASP A 37 -17.50 -21.18 -13.92
C ASP A 37 -16.32 -20.22 -14.21
N ASP A 38 -15.24 -20.37 -13.44
CA ASP A 38 -14.07 -19.49 -13.26
C ASP A 38 -14.32 -18.18 -12.48
N ARG A 39 -14.66 -18.32 -11.19
CA ARG A 39 -14.45 -17.21 -10.24
C ARG A 39 -12.96 -16.89 -10.22
N ILE A 40 -12.53 -15.85 -10.93
CA ILE A 40 -11.21 -15.24 -10.75
C ILE A 40 -11.13 -14.82 -9.28
N ASN A 41 -10.62 -15.72 -8.44
CA ASN A 41 -10.38 -15.42 -7.04
C ASN A 41 -9.03 -14.69 -6.97
N GLY A 42 -8.75 -14.04 -5.85
CA GLY A 42 -7.51 -13.26 -5.71
C GLY A 42 -6.24 -14.06 -5.96
N VAL A 43 -6.27 -15.40 -5.84
CA VAL A 43 -5.14 -16.28 -6.19
C VAL A 43 -4.96 -16.33 -7.70
N ASP A 44 -6.00 -16.66 -8.46
CA ASP A 44 -5.89 -16.80 -9.93
C ASP A 44 -5.46 -15.49 -10.60
N LEU A 45 -6.03 -14.37 -10.14
CA LEU A 45 -5.67 -13.02 -10.61
C LEU A 45 -4.18 -12.72 -10.40
N LEU A 46 -3.59 -13.25 -9.33
CA LEU A 46 -2.22 -13.00 -8.92
C LEU A 46 -1.29 -14.19 -9.23
N SER A 47 -1.74 -15.16 -10.03
CA SER A 47 -0.96 -16.37 -10.39
C SER A 47 0.44 -16.06 -10.95
N GLY A 48 0.63 -14.92 -11.60
CA GLY A 48 1.94 -14.45 -12.03
C GLY A 48 2.95 -14.25 -10.88
N PHE A 49 2.51 -14.12 -9.63
CA PHE A 49 3.37 -13.96 -8.46
C PHE A 49 4.23 -15.20 -8.18
N ASP A 50 3.79 -16.39 -8.61
CA ASP A 50 4.59 -17.63 -8.51
C ASP A 50 5.87 -17.58 -9.35
N THR A 51 5.93 -16.69 -10.34
CA THR A 51 7.17 -16.44 -11.10
C THR A 51 8.23 -15.70 -10.27
N LEU A 52 7.83 -15.05 -9.17
CA LEU A 52 8.69 -14.24 -8.29
C LEU A 52 8.95 -14.90 -6.94
N TRP A 53 7.99 -15.67 -6.42
CA TRP A 53 8.02 -16.19 -5.06
C TRP A 53 7.59 -17.65 -5.00
N THR A 54 8.40 -18.46 -4.33
CA THR A 54 8.05 -19.82 -3.95
C THR A 54 7.52 -19.81 -2.53
N THR A 55 6.23 -20.09 -2.37
CA THR A 55 5.57 -20.16 -1.05
C THR A 55 6.15 -21.28 -0.18
N GLY A 56 6.39 -20.96 1.10
CA GLY A 56 6.83 -21.92 2.11
C GLY A 56 5.68 -22.54 2.88
N ALA A 57 5.97 -23.52 3.73
CA ALA A 57 4.98 -24.19 4.58
C ALA A 57 4.38 -23.26 5.65
N THR A 58 5.10 -22.19 6.01
CA THR A 58 4.72 -21.18 6.99
C THR A 58 4.94 -19.79 6.42
N TRP A 59 4.40 -18.77 7.09
CA TRP A 59 4.43 -17.37 6.65
C TRP A 59 5.84 -16.78 6.47
N ASP A 60 6.88 -17.45 6.97
CA ASP A 60 8.27 -17.00 7.03
C ASP A 60 9.28 -17.94 6.33
N THR A 61 8.81 -18.99 5.65
CA THR A 61 9.68 -20.01 5.03
C THR A 61 9.69 -20.01 3.51
N GLY A 62 8.97 -19.09 2.86
CA GLY A 62 9.04 -18.94 1.41
C GLY A 62 10.37 -18.36 0.94
N THR A 63 10.66 -18.51 -0.35
CA THR A 63 11.93 -18.04 -0.96
C THR A 63 11.69 -17.36 -2.30
N PRO A 64 12.49 -16.35 -2.66
CA PRO A 64 12.40 -15.75 -3.99
C PRO A 64 12.85 -16.74 -5.06
N THR A 65 12.19 -16.73 -6.22
CA THR A 65 12.72 -17.38 -7.42
C THR A 65 13.94 -16.63 -7.95
N ALA A 66 14.62 -17.19 -8.96
CA ALA A 66 15.72 -16.50 -9.64
C ALA A 66 15.29 -15.13 -10.23
N LEU A 67 14.08 -15.05 -10.81
CA LEU A 67 13.53 -13.81 -11.33
C LEU A 67 13.14 -12.85 -10.19
N GLY A 68 12.49 -13.38 -9.15
CA GLY A 68 11.98 -12.58 -8.04
C GLY A 68 13.06 -12.01 -7.13
N GLN A 69 14.26 -12.59 -7.08
CA GLN A 69 15.31 -12.15 -6.16
C GLN A 69 15.61 -10.65 -6.28
N SER A 70 15.84 -10.14 -7.48
CA SER A 70 16.15 -8.71 -7.69
C SER A 70 14.93 -7.81 -7.49
N LEU A 71 13.74 -8.28 -7.91
CA LEU A 71 12.49 -7.52 -7.87
C LEU A 71 11.94 -7.37 -6.45
N LEU A 72 11.89 -8.47 -5.69
CA LEU A 72 11.43 -8.48 -4.30
C LEU A 72 12.42 -7.74 -3.39
N ARG A 73 13.72 -7.84 -3.65
CA ARG A 73 14.74 -7.02 -2.99
C ARG A 73 14.51 -5.53 -3.24
N ARG A 74 14.26 -5.12 -4.50
CA ARG A 74 13.92 -3.72 -4.84
C ARG A 74 12.63 -3.26 -4.17
N ASN A 75 11.61 -4.13 -4.09
CA ASN A 75 10.38 -3.83 -3.36
C ASN A 75 10.67 -3.51 -1.87
N LEU A 76 11.51 -4.30 -1.21
CA LEU A 76 11.94 -4.00 0.17
C LEU A 76 12.73 -2.70 0.28
N GLN A 77 13.64 -2.42 -0.66
CA GLN A 77 14.39 -1.16 -0.67
C GLN A 77 13.46 0.05 -0.78
N ILE A 78 12.41 -0.02 -1.62
CA ILE A 78 11.41 1.06 -1.72
C ILE A 78 10.73 1.28 -0.38
N VAL A 79 10.39 0.21 0.36
CA VAL A 79 9.79 0.33 1.69
C VAL A 79 10.76 0.99 2.67
N VAL A 80 12.04 0.61 2.65
CA VAL A 80 13.10 1.24 3.46
C VAL A 80 13.22 2.73 3.16
N ASP A 81 13.32 3.09 1.89
CA ASP A 81 13.47 4.48 1.46
C ASP A 81 12.26 5.31 1.90
N ARG A 82 11.04 4.79 1.71
CA ARG A 82 9.79 5.44 2.13
C ARG A 82 9.70 5.58 3.64
N ALA A 83 10.09 4.57 4.40
CA ALA A 83 10.08 4.63 5.86
C ALA A 83 11.06 5.69 6.39
N ASN A 84 12.25 5.78 5.80
CA ASN A 84 13.26 6.78 6.19
C ASN A 84 12.89 8.21 5.75
N SER A 85 12.15 8.36 4.65
CA SER A 85 11.80 9.68 4.10
C SER A 85 10.37 10.14 4.43
N ARG A 86 9.62 9.40 5.25
CA ARG A 86 8.20 9.72 5.51
C ARG A 86 8.08 11.04 6.25
N THR A 87 7.13 11.86 5.81
CA THR A 87 6.77 13.08 6.51
C THR A 87 5.75 12.78 7.60
N LEU A 88 5.63 13.67 8.59
CA LEU A 88 4.59 13.58 9.62
C LEU A 88 3.17 13.51 9.02
N ALA A 89 2.93 14.20 7.90
CA ALA A 89 1.64 14.15 7.21
C ALA A 89 1.36 12.76 6.63
N GLN A 90 2.36 12.09 6.08
CA GLN A 90 2.25 10.71 5.58
C GLN A 90 2.06 9.71 6.72
N GLU A 91 2.77 9.89 7.83
CA GLU A 91 2.60 9.08 9.04
C GLU A 91 1.18 9.22 9.60
N THR A 92 0.67 10.45 9.68
CA THR A 92 -0.70 10.76 10.12
C THR A 92 -1.74 10.12 9.20
N ALA A 93 -1.56 10.20 7.89
CA ALA A 93 -2.44 9.57 6.92
C ALA A 93 -2.43 8.03 7.07
N ALA A 94 -1.24 7.43 7.16
CA ALA A 94 -1.08 5.99 7.36
C ALA A 94 -1.72 5.53 8.68
N TYR A 95 -1.59 6.29 9.76
CA TYR A 95 -2.24 6.01 11.04
C TYR A 95 -3.76 5.97 10.89
N PHE A 96 -4.36 6.96 10.23
CA PHE A 96 -5.80 6.98 10.01
C PHE A 96 -6.29 5.84 9.13
N ASP A 97 -5.54 5.46 8.10
CA ASP A 97 -5.88 4.32 7.24
C ASP A 97 -5.78 2.98 8.00
N ASP A 98 -4.79 2.83 8.89
CA ASP A 98 -4.58 1.60 9.69
C ASP A 98 -5.61 1.46 10.82
N ARG A 99 -6.04 2.58 11.42
CA ARG A 99 -6.81 2.54 12.67
C ARG A 99 -8.30 2.76 12.52
N ARG A 100 -8.76 3.42 11.46
CA ARG A 100 -10.20 3.59 11.19
C ARG A 100 -10.79 2.35 10.48
N ASP A 101 -12.11 2.18 10.53
CA ASP A 101 -12.75 1.15 9.70
C ASP A 101 -12.46 1.38 8.20
N GLN A 102 -12.14 0.31 7.47
CA GLN A 102 -11.73 0.38 6.07
C GLN A 102 -12.80 1.01 5.16
N SER A 103 -14.08 0.78 5.44
CA SER A 103 -15.17 1.38 4.65
C SER A 103 -15.25 2.88 4.90
N TYR A 104 -15.01 3.32 6.14
CA TYR A 104 -14.91 4.74 6.47
C TYR A 104 -13.68 5.38 5.79
N SER A 105 -12.51 4.76 5.89
CA SER A 105 -11.27 5.29 5.28
C SER A 105 -11.38 5.41 3.77
N ALA A 106 -11.97 4.42 3.09
CA ALA A 106 -12.17 4.41 1.64
C ALA A 106 -12.96 5.63 1.12
N THR A 107 -13.87 6.18 1.93
CA THR A 107 -14.63 7.39 1.54
C THR A 107 -13.75 8.61 1.28
N SER A 108 -12.52 8.64 1.83
CA SER A 108 -11.57 9.74 1.57
C SER A 108 -11.16 9.83 0.10
N GLY A 109 -11.26 8.72 -0.66
CA GLY A 109 -11.02 8.68 -2.10
C GLY A 109 -12.06 9.46 -2.93
N LEU A 110 -13.19 9.86 -2.32
CA LEU A 110 -14.21 10.69 -2.97
C LEU A 110 -13.80 12.17 -3.09
N GLY A 111 -12.65 12.56 -2.52
CA GLY A 111 -12.13 13.93 -2.60
C GLY A 111 -13.10 14.94 -1.99
N SER A 112 -13.52 15.95 -2.77
CA SER A 112 -14.44 17.00 -2.33
C SER A 112 -15.81 16.49 -1.86
N LEU A 113 -16.21 15.28 -2.28
CA LEU A 113 -17.48 14.67 -1.88
C LEU A 113 -17.42 13.94 -0.54
N THR A 114 -16.23 13.76 0.06
CA THR A 114 -16.04 12.97 1.30
C THR A 114 -16.97 13.42 2.43
N ALA A 115 -17.03 14.73 2.70
CA ALA A 115 -17.85 15.26 3.79
C ALA A 115 -19.34 15.02 3.55
N ALA A 116 -19.84 15.39 2.36
CA ALA A 116 -21.24 15.20 1.99
C ALA A 116 -21.65 13.70 2.01
N TYR A 117 -20.76 12.81 1.54
CA TYR A 117 -21.00 11.37 1.60
C TYR A 117 -21.10 10.88 3.04
N ARG A 118 -20.16 11.24 3.91
CA ARG A 118 -20.17 10.82 5.32
C ARG A 118 -21.42 11.33 6.04
N THR A 119 -21.81 12.58 5.82
CA THR A 119 -23.06 13.14 6.35
C THR A 119 -24.28 12.39 5.82
N GLY A 120 -24.37 12.18 4.51
CA GLY A 120 -25.50 11.50 3.87
C GLY A 120 -25.64 10.02 4.27
N ALA A 121 -24.51 9.33 4.46
CA ALA A 121 -24.46 7.95 4.94
C ALA A 121 -24.61 7.83 6.46
N GLY A 122 -24.51 8.94 7.21
CA GLY A 122 -24.42 8.91 8.66
C GLY A 122 -23.17 8.16 9.17
N ALA A 123 -22.06 8.24 8.43
CA ALA A 123 -20.81 7.55 8.75
C ALA A 123 -19.93 8.38 9.69
N PHE A 124 -19.41 7.77 10.76
CA PHE A 124 -18.50 8.41 11.71
C PHE A 124 -17.38 7.47 12.17
N THR A 125 -16.33 8.05 12.75
CA THR A 125 -15.19 7.37 13.37
C THR A 125 -14.93 7.99 14.75
N THR A 126 -14.38 7.22 15.68
CA THR A 126 -13.88 7.76 16.96
C THR A 126 -12.40 8.15 16.91
N ILE A 127 -11.70 7.84 15.81
CA ILE A 127 -10.29 8.18 15.63
C ILE A 127 -10.19 9.43 14.78
N THR A 128 -10.20 10.59 15.45
CA THR A 128 -10.24 11.90 14.80
C THR A 128 -8.88 12.60 14.75
N GLN A 129 -7.90 12.12 15.52
CA GLN A 129 -6.59 12.76 15.67
C GLN A 129 -5.44 11.75 15.72
N PHE A 130 -4.25 12.23 15.39
CA PHE A 130 -2.97 11.56 15.60
C PHE A 130 -2.11 12.51 16.44
N ASP A 131 -1.78 12.10 17.67
CA ASP A 131 -1.07 12.86 18.70
C ASP A 131 -0.16 11.93 19.52
N ASP A 132 0.59 12.49 20.48
CA ASP A 132 1.57 11.70 21.23
C ASP A 132 0.98 10.52 22.01
N SER A 133 -0.30 10.59 22.42
CA SER A 133 -0.96 9.50 23.15
C SER A 133 -1.19 8.26 22.30
N ASN A 134 -1.32 8.43 20.98
CA ASN A 134 -1.65 7.36 20.05
C ASN A 134 -0.47 6.90 19.18
N LYS A 135 0.74 7.44 19.42
CA LYS A 135 2.01 6.92 18.85
C LYS A 135 2.39 5.55 19.41
N THR A 136 2.08 5.29 20.67
CA THR A 136 2.50 4.05 21.36
C THR A 136 1.32 3.18 21.79
N VAL A 137 0.09 3.70 21.69
CA VAL A 137 -1.13 3.00 22.09
C VAL A 137 -1.96 2.65 20.87
N LYS A 138 -2.42 1.40 20.81
CA LYS A 138 -3.40 0.98 19.83
C LYS A 138 -4.81 1.34 20.32
N TYR A 139 -5.50 2.17 19.54
CA TYR A 139 -6.92 2.45 19.68
C TYR A 139 -7.70 1.70 18.59
N ASP A 140 -8.80 1.08 18.99
CA ASP A 140 -9.76 0.47 18.05
C ASP A 140 -10.87 1.47 17.74
N ASP A 141 -11.15 1.67 16.46
CA ASP A 141 -12.29 2.50 16.03
C ASP A 141 -13.61 1.96 16.58
N LYS A 142 -14.44 2.84 17.14
CA LYS A 142 -15.83 2.54 17.52
C LYS A 142 -16.83 3.24 16.59
N GLY A 143 -16.37 3.68 15.43
CA GLY A 143 -17.19 4.15 14.32
C GLY A 143 -18.09 3.08 13.72
N ASN A 144 -19.02 3.52 12.87
CA ASN A 144 -19.99 2.65 12.19
C ASN A 144 -19.59 2.31 10.73
N GLY A 145 -18.32 2.48 10.38
CA GLY A 145 -17.78 2.09 9.08
C GLY A 145 -18.43 2.81 7.91
N ALA A 146 -19.17 2.05 7.09
CA ALA A 146 -19.82 2.57 5.88
C ALA A 146 -20.96 3.57 6.16
N GLY A 147 -21.54 3.53 7.37
CA GLY A 147 -22.66 4.38 7.76
C GLY A 147 -23.88 3.58 8.25
N SER A 148 -25.05 4.22 8.24
CA SER A 148 -26.32 3.61 8.65
C SER A 148 -27.20 3.27 7.43
N SER A 149 -27.80 2.09 7.43
CA SER A 149 -28.79 1.65 6.43
C SER A 149 -30.09 2.49 6.44
N THR A 150 -30.35 3.22 7.53
CA THR A 150 -31.50 4.13 7.67
C THR A 150 -31.19 5.58 7.31
N SER A 151 -29.97 5.89 6.87
CA SER A 151 -29.55 7.23 6.47
C SER A 151 -30.07 7.62 5.07
N ALA A 152 -29.84 8.88 4.67
CA ALA A 152 -30.20 9.36 3.33
C ALA A 152 -29.49 8.56 2.21
N LEU A 153 -28.27 8.08 2.46
CA LEU A 153 -27.53 7.18 1.57
C LEU A 153 -27.61 5.71 2.02
N GLY A 154 -28.62 5.33 2.80
CA GLY A 154 -28.75 3.99 3.38
C GLY A 154 -28.66 2.85 2.37
N LYS A 155 -29.20 3.03 1.15
CA LYS A 155 -29.07 2.05 0.07
C LYS A 155 -27.64 1.88 -0.46
N VAL A 156 -26.83 2.93 -0.41
CA VAL A 156 -25.40 2.84 -0.72
C VAL A 156 -24.66 2.11 0.39
N VAL A 157 -25.01 2.37 1.66
CA VAL A 157 -24.47 1.65 2.81
C VAL A 157 -24.79 0.15 2.71
N ASP A 158 -26.03 -0.21 2.39
CA ASP A 158 -26.46 -1.60 2.16
C ASP A 158 -25.64 -2.25 1.04
N LEU A 159 -25.43 -1.55 -0.07
CA LEU A 159 -24.62 -2.02 -1.20
C LEU A 159 -23.16 -2.27 -0.79
N VAL A 160 -22.54 -1.34 -0.07
CA VAL A 160 -21.17 -1.51 0.43
C VAL A 160 -21.09 -2.73 1.34
N GLY A 161 -22.07 -2.91 2.24
CA GLY A 161 -22.17 -4.09 3.10
C GLY A 161 -22.29 -5.39 2.32
N ALA A 162 -23.07 -5.40 1.23
CA ALA A 162 -23.27 -6.57 0.38
C ALA A 162 -22.00 -6.96 -0.41
N VAL A 163 -21.17 -5.99 -0.83
CA VAL A 163 -19.99 -6.25 -1.68
C VAL A 163 -18.71 -6.49 -0.86
N ARG A 164 -18.55 -5.84 0.30
CA ARG A 164 -17.29 -5.82 1.06
C ARG A 164 -16.76 -7.22 1.40
N ASN A 165 -17.64 -8.15 1.78
CA ASN A 165 -17.24 -9.49 2.24
C ASN A 165 -16.65 -10.34 1.10
N ASP A 166 -17.23 -10.22 -0.09
CA ASP A 166 -16.78 -10.97 -1.28
C ASP A 166 -15.55 -10.33 -1.94
N ALA A 167 -15.25 -9.08 -1.64
CA ALA A 167 -14.07 -8.35 -2.12
C ALA A 167 -12.80 -8.60 -1.25
N SER A 168 -12.75 -9.74 -0.55
CA SER A 168 -11.67 -10.03 0.39
C SER A 168 -10.34 -10.38 -0.29
N THR A 169 -9.25 -9.81 0.20
CA THR A 169 -7.87 -10.14 -0.20
C THR A 169 -7.27 -11.30 0.59
N THR A 170 -8.01 -11.88 1.55
CA THR A 170 -7.51 -12.95 2.43
C THR A 170 -7.08 -14.21 1.68
N PRO A 171 -7.82 -14.74 0.69
CA PRO A 171 -7.41 -15.94 -0.02
C PRO A 171 -6.02 -15.83 -0.65
N ALA A 172 -5.73 -14.72 -1.34
CA ALA A 172 -4.42 -14.46 -1.92
C ALA A 172 -3.31 -14.34 -0.86
N LYS A 173 -3.58 -13.63 0.24
CA LYS A 173 -2.62 -13.47 1.35
C LYS A 173 -2.26 -14.82 1.98
N SER A 174 -3.27 -15.67 2.18
CA SER A 174 -3.11 -17.02 2.73
C SER A 174 -2.45 -17.99 1.76
N HIS A 175 -2.61 -17.79 0.45
CA HIS A 175 -1.98 -18.61 -0.57
C HIS A 175 -0.50 -18.29 -0.74
N TYR A 176 -0.15 -17.03 -1.01
CA TYR A 176 1.24 -16.68 -1.33
C TYR A 176 2.16 -16.58 -0.12
N LEU A 177 1.61 -16.25 1.07
CA LEU A 177 2.36 -16.14 2.32
C LEU A 177 3.64 -15.30 2.22
N TYR A 178 3.69 -14.31 1.33
CA TYR A 178 4.82 -13.39 1.25
C TYR A 178 4.88 -12.54 2.53
N PRO A 179 6.00 -12.52 3.27
CA PRO A 179 6.05 -11.87 4.57
C PRO A 179 5.82 -10.35 4.45
N ARG A 180 5.25 -9.73 5.48
CA ARG A 180 5.17 -8.25 5.54
C ARG A 180 6.59 -7.66 5.60
N PRO A 181 6.87 -6.52 4.95
CA PRO A 181 8.22 -5.94 4.93
C PRO A 181 8.87 -5.78 6.30
N TRP A 182 8.14 -5.30 7.31
CA TRP A 182 8.66 -5.11 8.67
C TRP A 182 9.01 -6.40 9.43
N ARG A 183 8.68 -7.57 8.86
CA ARG A 183 9.06 -8.90 9.38
C ARG A 183 10.21 -9.53 8.59
N GLN A 184 10.78 -8.81 7.63
CA GLN A 184 11.87 -9.29 6.77
C GLN A 184 13.19 -8.61 7.12
N SER A 185 14.27 -9.10 6.51
CA SER A 185 15.58 -8.48 6.52
C SER A 185 16.03 -8.11 5.11
N LEU A 186 16.78 -7.03 4.98
CA LEU A 186 17.42 -6.59 3.74
C LEU A 186 18.92 -6.46 4.00
N ASP A 187 19.74 -7.23 3.27
CA ASP A 187 21.22 -7.27 3.47
C ASP A 187 21.66 -7.53 4.92
N GLY A 188 20.95 -8.43 5.60
CA GLY A 188 21.21 -8.77 6.99
C GLY A 188 20.68 -7.76 8.02
N GLN A 189 20.06 -6.65 7.59
CA GLN A 189 19.44 -5.67 8.48
C GLN A 189 17.95 -5.93 8.64
N SER A 190 17.47 -5.96 9.90
CA SER A 190 16.04 -6.11 10.20
C SER A 190 15.25 -4.87 9.75
N LEU A 191 14.08 -5.10 9.16
CA LEU A 191 13.16 -4.04 8.73
C LEU A 191 12.09 -3.70 9.78
N ALA A 192 12.25 -4.15 11.03
CA ALA A 192 11.29 -3.88 12.11
C ALA A 192 11.01 -2.36 12.30
N PHE A 193 12.00 -1.50 12.00
CA PHE A 193 11.85 -0.04 12.10
C PHE A 193 10.80 0.56 11.16
N VAL A 194 10.39 -0.15 10.09
CA VAL A 194 9.42 0.34 9.11
C VAL A 194 8.09 0.75 9.77
N VAL A 195 7.72 0.09 10.87
CA VAL A 195 6.50 0.36 11.64
C VAL A 195 6.77 0.96 13.02
N ALA A 196 8.04 1.27 13.34
CA ALA A 196 8.43 1.93 14.57
C ALA A 196 8.18 3.44 14.51
#